data_AF-A0A7S7SJ26-F1
#
_entry.id   AF-A0A7S7SJ26-F1
#
_cell.length_a   1.000
_cell.length_b   1.000
_cell.length_c   1.000
_cell.angle_alpha   90.00
_cell.angle_beta   90.00
_cell.angle_gamma   90.00
#
_symmetry.space_group_name_H-M   'P 1'
#
loop_
_entity.id
_entity.type
_entity.pdbx_description
1 polymer ?
#
loop_
_entity_poly.entity_id
_entity_poly.type
_entity_poly.pdbx_seq_one_letter_code
_entity_poly.pdbx_strand_id
1 'polypeptide(L)'
;MKRIALLLMLAGTTVWAQEHAEPAKEGHEAAAHEGSDPTLPAKWVNFAILASGLGFLAIKFGGPALKGQQQQILDKMSQASRRAEAAKVQADEMDKRISGLQVEVDAIRKKAATELAAEAARLEKETEQLLAKVEQTAEQEIASSAKFATQQLKATAAKLALDLASQKIRSRMTAGTQGVLVDRFTQHLGDSSELRG
;
A
#
# COMPACT_ATOMS: atom_id res chain seq x y z
N MET A 1 -31.35 -38.27 -7.86
CA MET A 1 -32.76 -37.85 -8.06
C MET A 1 -33.27 -38.04 -9.49
N LYS A 2 -32.44 -37.93 -10.54
CA LYS A 2 -32.86 -38.13 -11.95
C LYS A 2 -33.25 -39.58 -12.34
N ARG A 3 -32.83 -40.60 -11.59
CA ARG A 3 -33.14 -42.03 -11.89
C ARG A 3 -34.49 -42.52 -11.36
N ILE A 4 -35.08 -41.82 -10.38
CA ILE A 4 -36.37 -42.19 -9.77
C ILE A 4 -37.53 -41.55 -10.58
N ALA A 5 -37.32 -40.34 -11.11
CA ALA A 5 -38.25 -39.73 -12.05
C ALA A 5 -38.40 -40.52 -13.36
N LEU A 6 -37.32 -41.19 -13.81
CA LEU A 6 -37.36 -42.02 -15.04
C LEU A 6 -38.14 -43.33 -14.84
N LEU A 7 -38.15 -43.90 -13.63
CA LEU A 7 -38.90 -45.13 -13.32
C LEU A 7 -40.40 -44.87 -13.12
N LEU A 8 -40.77 -43.70 -12.61
CA LEU A 8 -42.19 -43.28 -12.53
C LEU A 8 -42.77 -42.88 -13.90
N MET A 9 -41.94 -42.43 -14.84
CA MET A 9 -42.38 -42.12 -16.20
C MET A 9 -42.53 -43.37 -17.09
N LEU A 10 -41.84 -44.48 -16.75
CA LEU A 10 -41.92 -45.75 -17.51
C LEU A 10 -43.10 -46.64 -17.08
N ALA A 11 -43.66 -46.43 -15.88
CA ALA A 11 -44.86 -47.15 -15.41
C ALA A 11 -46.18 -46.49 -15.88
N GLY A 12 -46.12 -45.23 -16.35
CA GLY A 12 -47.29 -44.49 -16.83
C GLY A 12 -47.66 -44.75 -18.31
N THR A 13 -46.82 -45.44 -19.07
CA THR A 13 -47.00 -45.65 -20.52
C THR A 13 -47.53 -47.03 -20.91
N THR A 14 -47.71 -47.97 -19.98
CA THR A 14 -48.20 -49.33 -20.29
C THR A 14 -49.73 -49.46 -20.27
N VAL A 15 -50.47 -48.38 -20.02
CA VAL A 15 -51.95 -48.40 -19.91
C VAL A 15 -52.66 -47.84 -21.17
N TRP A 16 -51.92 -47.49 -22.24
CA TRP A 16 -52.48 -46.95 -23.49
C TRP A 16 -51.91 -47.64 -24.75
N ALA A 17 -51.84 -48.97 -24.78
CA ALA A 17 -51.29 -49.68 -25.94
C ALA A 17 -51.95 -51.04 -26.24
N GLN A 18 -53.25 -51.20 -26.00
CA GLN A 18 -53.95 -52.41 -26.45
C GLN A 18 -55.37 -52.11 -26.92
N GLU A 19 -55.49 -51.71 -28.19
CA GLU A 19 -56.76 -51.78 -28.92
C GLU A 19 -56.45 -52.10 -30.39
N HIS A 20 -56.82 -53.33 -30.81
CA HIS A 20 -57.38 -53.67 -32.13
C HIS A 20 -57.49 -55.19 -32.28
N ALA A 21 -58.68 -55.74 -32.00
CA ALA A 21 -59.31 -56.84 -32.72
C ALA A 21 -60.69 -57.15 -32.11
N GLU A 22 -61.74 -56.59 -32.71
CA GLU A 22 -63.12 -57.11 -32.65
C GLU A 22 -63.33 -58.22 -33.71
N PRO A 23 -64.45 -58.98 -33.76
CA PRO A 23 -65.67 -58.90 -32.93
C PRO A 23 -66.17 -60.26 -32.38
N ALA A 24 -67.10 -60.19 -31.41
CA ALA A 24 -68.35 -60.99 -31.35
C ALA A 24 -68.75 -61.33 -29.90
N LYS A 25 -69.61 -60.50 -29.30
CA LYS A 25 -71.05 -60.78 -29.10
C LYS A 25 -71.60 -59.88 -27.98
N GLU A 26 -72.60 -59.10 -28.38
CA GLU A 26 -73.81 -58.71 -27.62
C GLU A 26 -73.54 -57.97 -26.30
N GLY A 27 -73.83 -56.68 -26.13
CA GLY A 27 -74.95 -55.88 -26.61
C GLY A 27 -75.42 -55.02 -25.42
N HIS A 28 -75.63 -53.71 -25.66
CA HIS A 28 -76.53 -52.74 -24.98
C HIS A 28 -76.59 -52.71 -23.42
N GLU A 29 -76.76 -51.62 -22.70
CA GLU A 29 -77.10 -50.22 -22.97
C GLU A 29 -77.02 -49.50 -21.62
N ALA A 30 -77.02 -48.16 -21.65
CA ALA A 30 -77.39 -47.36 -20.51
C ALA A 30 -78.88 -47.56 -20.19
N ALA A 31 -79.20 -48.15 -19.04
CA ALA A 31 -80.50 -47.96 -18.39
C ALA A 31 -80.35 -48.24 -16.89
N ALA A 32 -80.95 -47.36 -16.09
CA ALA A 32 -80.92 -47.38 -14.65
C ALA A 32 -81.36 -48.73 -14.06
N HIS A 33 -80.52 -49.31 -13.20
CA HIS A 33 -80.91 -50.36 -12.26
C HIS A 33 -80.23 -50.14 -10.90
N GLU A 34 -81.07 -49.77 -9.94
CA GLU A 34 -80.91 -50.06 -8.52
C GLU A 34 -80.66 -51.57 -8.36
N GLY A 35 -79.46 -51.96 -7.94
CA GLY A 35 -79.08 -53.37 -7.80
C GLY A 35 -77.62 -53.63 -8.18
N SER A 36 -76.74 -53.50 -7.19
CA SER A 36 -75.40 -54.11 -7.08
C SER A 36 -74.79 -54.66 -8.38
N ASP A 37 -74.03 -53.81 -9.08
CA ASP A 37 -73.13 -54.18 -10.16
C ASP A 37 -72.16 -55.30 -9.67
N PRO A 38 -72.26 -56.56 -10.15
CA PRO A 38 -71.57 -57.72 -9.57
C PRO A 38 -70.04 -57.66 -9.72
N THR A 39 -69.53 -56.69 -10.48
CA THR A 39 -68.10 -56.48 -10.71
C THR A 39 -67.45 -55.52 -9.70
N LEU A 40 -68.25 -54.79 -8.91
CA LEU A 40 -67.78 -53.88 -7.87
C LEU A 40 -66.91 -54.57 -6.79
N PRO A 41 -67.31 -55.71 -6.17
CA PRO A 41 -66.48 -56.34 -5.13
C PRO A 41 -65.13 -56.81 -5.68
N ALA A 42 -65.09 -57.34 -6.92
CA ALA A 42 -63.83 -57.76 -7.55
C ALA A 42 -62.88 -56.59 -7.84
N LYS A 43 -63.41 -55.44 -8.27
CA LYS A 43 -62.62 -54.20 -8.47
C LYS A 43 -62.06 -53.66 -7.14
N TRP A 44 -62.84 -53.72 -6.07
CA TRP A 44 -62.39 -53.33 -4.72
C TRP A 44 -61.30 -54.25 -4.17
N VAL A 45 -61.38 -55.56 -4.40
CA VAL A 45 -60.33 -56.52 -4.03
C VAL A 45 -59.04 -56.25 -4.81
N ASN A 46 -59.13 -56.03 -6.12
CA ASN A 46 -57.98 -55.65 -6.94
C ASN A 46 -57.35 -54.33 -6.46
N PHE A 47 -58.18 -53.31 -6.21
CA PHE A 47 -57.73 -52.04 -5.66
C PHE A 47 -57.09 -52.21 -4.27
N ALA A 48 -57.62 -53.06 -3.40
CA ALA A 48 -57.05 -53.34 -2.09
C ALA A 48 -55.67 -54.01 -2.18
N ILE A 49 -55.49 -54.94 -3.13
CA ILE A 49 -54.18 -55.58 -3.40
C ILE A 49 -53.19 -54.54 -3.93
N LEU A 50 -53.61 -53.71 -4.89
CA LEU A 50 -52.77 -52.64 -5.45
C LEU A 50 -52.40 -51.59 -4.39
N ALA A 51 -53.37 -51.15 -3.58
CA ALA A 51 -53.18 -50.17 -2.51
C ALA A 51 -52.30 -50.73 -1.38
N SER A 52 -52.42 -52.02 -1.06
CA SER A 52 -51.54 -52.68 -0.08
C SER A 52 -50.11 -52.78 -0.60
N GLY A 53 -49.92 -53.13 -1.88
CA GLY A 53 -48.60 -53.16 -2.52
C GLY A 53 -47.95 -51.78 -2.61
N LEU A 54 -48.71 -50.77 -3.04
CA LEU A 54 -48.26 -49.37 -3.09
C LEU A 54 -47.97 -48.80 -1.70
N GLY A 55 -48.84 -49.07 -0.72
CA GLY A 55 -48.66 -48.67 0.67
C GLY A 55 -47.40 -49.29 1.28
N PHE A 56 -47.18 -50.59 1.05
CA PHE A 56 -45.97 -51.27 1.50
C PHE A 56 -44.70 -50.67 0.87
N LEU A 57 -44.72 -50.40 -0.44
CA LEU A 57 -43.59 -49.79 -1.14
C LEU A 57 -43.33 -48.35 -0.67
N ALA A 58 -44.39 -47.55 -0.48
CA ALA A 58 -44.30 -46.18 0.00
C ALA A 58 -43.74 -46.10 1.42
N ILE A 59 -44.16 -47.00 2.32
CA ILE A 59 -43.64 -47.07 3.69
C ILE A 59 -42.17 -47.56 3.67
N LYS A 60 -41.87 -48.59 2.87
CA LYS A 60 -40.54 -49.21 2.81
C LYS A 60 -39.48 -48.28 2.21
N PHE A 61 -39.82 -47.49 1.19
CA PHE A 61 -38.87 -46.60 0.49
C PHE A 61 -38.99 -45.12 0.92
N GLY A 62 -40.18 -44.64 1.28
CA GLY A 62 -40.42 -43.25 1.68
C GLY A 62 -39.88 -42.91 3.07
N GLY A 63 -40.05 -43.82 4.05
CA GLY A 63 -39.55 -43.60 5.42
C GLY A 63 -38.04 -43.33 5.49
N PRO A 64 -37.17 -44.16 4.86
CA PRO A 64 -35.73 -43.93 4.81
C PRO A 64 -35.33 -42.65 4.07
N ALA A 65 -36.03 -42.30 2.98
CA ALA A 65 -35.73 -41.10 2.19
C ALA A 65 -36.03 -39.81 2.97
N LEU A 66 -37.12 -39.77 3.74
CA LEU A 66 -37.47 -38.63 4.59
C LEU A 66 -36.53 -38.50 5.80
N LYS A 67 -36.17 -39.62 6.44
CA LYS A 67 -35.17 -39.64 7.53
C LYS A 67 -33.80 -39.15 7.05
N GLY A 68 -33.37 -39.57 5.86
CA GLY A 68 -32.12 -39.09 5.25
C GLY A 68 -32.14 -37.58 4.97
N GLN A 69 -33.26 -37.03 4.50
CA GLN A 69 -33.42 -35.58 4.30
C GLN A 69 -33.41 -34.81 5.62
N GLN A 70 -34.11 -35.31 6.64
CA GLN A 70 -34.11 -34.69 7.97
C GLN A 70 -32.70 -34.66 8.57
N GLN A 71 -31.95 -35.76 8.48
CA GLN A 71 -30.55 -35.82 8.92
C GLN A 71 -29.67 -34.84 8.16
N GLN A 72 -29.84 -34.72 6.84
CA GLN A 72 -29.09 -33.74 6.03
C GLN A 72 -29.41 -32.30 6.43
N ILE A 73 -30.66 -31.98 6.76
CA ILE A 73 -31.06 -30.64 7.21
C ILE A 73 -30.42 -30.34 8.58
N LEU A 74 -30.50 -31.28 9.52
CA LEU A 74 -29.90 -31.14 10.86
C LEU A 74 -28.38 -30.99 10.76
N ASP A 75 -27.72 -31.79 9.91
CA ASP A 75 -26.29 -31.69 9.66
C ASP A 75 -25.93 -30.33 9.06
N LYS A 76 -26.66 -29.86 8.03
CA LYS A 76 -26.46 -28.53 7.44
C LYS A 76 -26.69 -27.40 8.45
N MET A 77 -27.71 -27.48 9.30
CA MET A 77 -27.94 -26.50 10.36
C MET A 77 -26.79 -26.50 11.37
N SER A 78 -26.31 -27.68 11.77
CA SER A 78 -25.18 -27.79 12.70
C SER A 78 -23.89 -27.22 12.10
N GLN A 79 -23.62 -27.49 10.81
CA GLN A 79 -22.47 -26.94 10.09
C GLN A 79 -22.59 -25.43 9.92
N ALA A 80 -23.79 -24.92 9.61
CA ALA A 80 -24.05 -23.49 9.51
C ALA A 80 -23.83 -22.80 10.87
N SER A 81 -24.31 -23.39 11.97
CA SER A 81 -24.08 -22.89 13.33
C SER A 81 -22.60 -22.84 13.67
N ARG A 82 -21.85 -23.93 13.40
CA ARG A 82 -20.39 -23.97 13.63
C ARG A 82 -19.65 -22.93 12.80
N ARG A 83 -20.04 -22.73 11.53
CA ARG A 83 -19.46 -21.69 10.66
C ARG A 83 -19.77 -20.29 11.16
N ALA A 84 -21.01 -20.05 11.62
CA ALA A 84 -21.40 -18.76 12.18
C ALA A 84 -20.63 -18.44 13.46
N GLU A 85 -20.44 -19.42 14.35
CA GLU A 85 -19.65 -19.26 15.56
C GLU A 85 -18.17 -19.01 15.24
N ALA A 86 -17.59 -19.77 14.31
CA ALA A 86 -16.21 -19.55 13.85
C ALA A 86 -16.01 -18.18 13.18
N ALA A 87 -17.01 -17.70 12.42
CA ALA A 87 -16.98 -16.37 11.82
C ALA A 87 -17.09 -15.27 12.88
N LYS A 88 -17.91 -15.48 13.92
CA LYS A 88 -18.04 -14.54 15.05
C LYS A 88 -16.73 -14.42 15.83
N VAL A 89 -16.07 -15.53 16.14
CA VAL A 89 -14.76 -15.51 16.81
C VAL A 89 -13.73 -14.74 15.98
N GLN A 90 -13.68 -14.98 14.67
CA GLN A 90 -12.78 -14.24 13.79
C GLN A 90 -13.10 -12.74 13.73
N ALA A 91 -14.39 -12.37 13.70
CA ALA A 91 -14.81 -10.97 13.74
C ALA A 91 -14.38 -10.29 15.05
N ASP A 92 -14.64 -10.93 16.19
CA ASP A 92 -14.24 -10.42 17.51
C ASP A 92 -12.70 -10.27 17.62
N GLU A 93 -11.93 -11.17 17.02
CA GLU A 93 -10.47 -11.05 16.94
C GLU A 93 -10.02 -9.89 16.04
N MET A 94 -10.68 -9.68 14.89
CA MET A 94 -10.38 -8.55 14.01
C MET A 94 -10.72 -7.23 14.67
N ASP A 95 -11.86 -7.12 15.35
CA ASP A 95 -12.26 -5.91 16.08
C ASP A 95 -11.27 -5.57 17.18
N LYS A 96 -10.78 -6.58 17.92
CA LYS A 96 -9.69 -6.40 18.89
C LYS A 96 -8.43 -5.87 18.23
N ARG A 97 -8.01 -6.44 17.09
CA ARG A 97 -6.83 -5.95 16.34
C ARG A 97 -7.02 -4.50 15.87
N ILE A 98 -8.20 -4.16 15.33
CA ILE A 98 -8.52 -2.80 14.87
C ILE A 98 -8.48 -1.82 16.04
N SER A 99 -9.04 -2.19 17.20
CA SER A 99 -8.97 -1.36 18.40
C SER A 99 -7.54 -1.17 18.91
N GLY A 100 -6.71 -2.21 18.85
CA GLY A 100 -5.28 -2.14 19.20
C GLY A 100 -4.51 -1.21 18.27
N LEU A 101 -4.80 -1.24 16.96
CA LEU A 101 -4.17 -0.34 15.99
C LEU A 101 -4.43 1.14 16.28
N GLN A 102 -5.62 1.51 16.79
CA GLN A 102 -5.87 2.90 17.17
C GLN A 102 -4.96 3.36 18.31
N VAL A 103 -4.75 2.49 19.31
CA VAL A 103 -3.84 2.76 20.43
C VAL A 103 -2.39 2.89 19.94
N GLU A 104 -1.96 2.01 19.04
CA GLU A 104 -0.62 2.07 18.44
C GLU A 104 -0.43 3.35 17.62
N VAL A 105 -1.42 3.75 16.81
CA VAL A 105 -1.38 4.98 16.03
C VAL A 105 -1.27 6.20 16.95
N ASP A 106 -2.04 6.25 18.03
CA ASP A 106 -1.96 7.35 18.99
C ASP A 106 -0.62 7.38 19.75
N ALA A 107 -0.07 6.21 20.07
CA ALA A 107 1.26 6.10 20.66
C ALA A 107 2.35 6.59 19.70
N ILE A 108 2.28 6.20 18.42
CA ILE A 108 3.19 6.67 17.37
C ILE A 108 3.07 8.19 17.21
N ARG A 109 1.86 8.74 17.16
CA ARG A 109 1.64 10.19 17.05
C ARG A 109 2.23 10.96 18.22
N LYS A 110 2.00 10.50 19.46
CA LYS A 110 2.57 11.14 20.67
C LYS A 110 4.09 11.08 20.68
N LYS A 111 4.65 9.93 20.31
CA LYS A 111 6.11 9.74 20.21
C LYS A 111 6.70 10.67 19.14
N ALA A 112 6.11 10.70 17.95
CA ALA A 112 6.54 11.56 16.86
C ALA A 112 6.47 13.05 17.25
N ALA A 113 5.39 13.49 17.92
CA ALA A 113 5.28 14.87 18.38
C ALA A 113 6.39 15.25 19.39
N THR A 114 6.71 14.32 20.30
CA THR A 114 7.77 14.52 21.30
C THR A 114 9.16 14.55 20.65
N GLU A 115 9.43 13.61 19.73
CA GLU A 115 10.69 13.54 19.00
C GLU A 115 10.89 14.76 18.10
N LEU A 116 9.84 15.20 17.39
CA LEU A 116 9.89 16.42 16.58
C LEU A 116 10.19 17.66 17.41
N ALA A 117 9.57 17.81 18.58
CA ALA A 117 9.85 18.95 19.46
C ALA A 117 11.30 18.93 19.97
N ALA A 118 11.82 17.76 20.34
CA ALA A 118 13.20 17.61 20.79
C ALA A 118 14.21 17.88 19.66
N GLU A 119 13.94 17.36 18.46
CA GLU A 119 14.79 17.59 17.29
C GLU A 119 14.72 19.04 16.79
N ALA A 120 13.57 19.68 16.83
CA ALA A 120 13.43 21.09 16.48
C ALA A 120 14.30 21.97 17.40
N ALA A 121 14.24 21.74 18.72
CA ALA A 121 15.06 22.48 19.69
C ALA A 121 16.57 22.21 19.49
N ARG A 122 16.94 20.97 19.14
CA ARG A 122 18.32 20.61 18.84
C ARG A 122 18.81 21.30 17.57
N LEU A 123 18.01 21.27 16.51
CA LEU A 123 18.33 21.89 15.23
C LEU A 123 18.44 23.40 15.33
N GLU A 124 17.57 24.04 16.12
CA GLU A 124 17.64 25.49 16.39
C GLU A 124 18.98 25.84 17.02
N LYS A 125 19.37 25.14 18.09
CA LYS A 125 20.66 25.35 18.75
C LYS A 125 21.86 25.08 17.83
N GLU A 126 21.82 24.01 17.04
CA GLU A 126 22.88 23.70 16.06
C GLU A 126 22.95 24.80 14.98
N THR A 127 21.80 25.31 14.54
CA THR A 127 21.71 26.39 13.55
C THR A 127 22.28 27.70 14.09
N GLU A 128 21.96 28.07 15.34
CA GLU A 128 22.54 29.25 16.00
C GLU A 128 24.07 29.16 16.09
N GLN A 129 24.60 28.00 16.46
CA GLN A 129 26.04 27.77 16.54
C GLN A 129 26.71 27.84 15.16
N LEU A 130 26.07 27.28 14.13
CA LEU A 130 26.55 27.36 12.76
C LEU A 130 26.53 28.80 12.25
N LEU A 131 25.47 29.55 12.53
CA LEU A 131 25.36 30.95 12.14
C LEU A 131 26.48 31.79 12.76
N ALA A 132 26.69 31.66 14.08
CA ALA A 132 27.78 32.35 14.77
C ALA A 132 29.16 32.00 14.20
N LYS A 133 29.38 30.73 13.83
CA LYS A 133 30.63 30.29 13.21
C LYS A 133 30.80 30.86 11.80
N VAL A 134 29.73 30.93 11.02
CA VAL A 134 29.74 31.53 9.68
C VAL A 134 30.05 33.03 9.76
N GLU A 135 29.41 33.74 10.68
CA GLU A 135 29.67 35.17 10.92
C GLU A 135 31.13 35.39 11.32
N GLN A 136 31.64 34.66 12.31
CA GLN A 136 33.05 34.75 12.72
C GLN A 136 34.01 34.47 11.55
N THR A 137 33.71 33.45 10.75
CA THR A 137 34.55 33.09 9.59
C THR A 137 34.51 34.18 8.53
N ALA A 138 33.33 34.74 8.26
CA ALA A 138 33.15 35.84 7.30
C ALA A 138 33.88 37.10 7.75
N GLU A 139 33.81 37.47 9.04
CA GLU A 139 34.55 38.61 9.59
C GLU A 139 36.06 38.44 9.44
N GLN A 140 36.58 37.25 9.75
CA GLN A 140 38.00 36.93 9.59
C GLN A 140 38.45 37.00 8.12
N GLU A 141 37.64 36.48 7.21
CA GLU A 141 37.92 36.49 5.77
C GLU A 141 37.87 37.91 5.19
N ILE A 142 36.91 38.73 5.63
CA ILE A 142 36.83 40.15 5.25
C ILE A 142 38.07 40.89 5.75
N ALA A 143 38.44 40.70 7.02
CA ALA A 143 39.60 41.36 7.61
C ALA A 143 40.92 40.96 6.92
N SER A 144 41.10 39.67 6.62
CA SER A 144 42.27 39.16 5.92
C SER A 144 42.34 39.71 4.49
N SER A 145 41.22 39.70 3.77
CA SER A 145 41.08 40.23 2.41
C SER A 145 41.33 41.74 2.35
N ALA A 146 40.79 42.51 3.30
CA ALA A 146 41.01 43.95 3.39
C ALA A 146 42.48 44.28 3.64
N LYS A 147 43.15 43.52 4.53
CA LYS A 147 44.57 43.65 4.80
C LYS A 147 45.41 43.34 3.56
N PHE A 148 45.09 42.25 2.86
CA PHE A 148 45.76 41.86 1.62
C PHE A 148 45.58 42.93 0.53
N ALA A 149 44.36 43.39 0.28
CA ALA A 149 44.07 44.44 -0.70
C ALA A 149 44.82 45.74 -0.37
N THR A 150 44.87 46.13 0.91
CA THR A 150 45.61 47.32 1.35
C THR A 150 47.12 47.18 1.09
N GLN A 151 47.69 46.01 1.37
CA GLN A 151 49.11 45.75 1.08
C GLN A 151 49.39 45.79 -0.43
N GLN A 152 48.50 45.23 -1.24
CA GLN A 152 48.62 45.25 -2.69
C GLN A 152 48.54 46.68 -3.25
N LEU A 153 47.60 47.51 -2.76
CA LEU A 153 47.52 48.92 -3.13
C LEU A 153 48.79 49.70 -2.76
N LYS A 154 49.32 49.48 -1.54
CA LYS A 154 50.59 50.11 -1.11
C LYS A 154 51.75 49.71 -2.01
N ALA A 155 51.88 48.42 -2.34
CA ALA A 155 52.93 47.93 -3.22
C ALA A 155 52.84 48.55 -4.63
N THR A 156 51.64 48.59 -5.20
CA THR A 156 51.38 49.21 -6.51
C THR A 156 51.67 50.72 -6.49
N ALA A 157 51.22 51.44 -5.45
CA ALA A 157 51.49 52.86 -5.31
C ALA A 157 52.99 53.16 -5.17
N ALA A 158 53.72 52.37 -4.37
CA ALA A 158 55.17 52.49 -4.25
C ALA A 158 55.88 52.24 -5.59
N LYS A 159 55.44 51.22 -6.34
CA LYS A 159 55.97 50.95 -7.69
C LYS A 159 55.74 52.13 -8.65
N LEU A 160 54.52 52.67 -8.71
CA LEU A 160 54.22 53.84 -9.55
C LEU A 160 55.06 55.06 -9.14
N ALA A 161 55.23 55.28 -7.83
CA ALA A 161 56.04 56.39 -7.33
C ALA A 161 57.52 56.24 -7.74
N LEU A 162 58.08 55.03 -7.65
CA LEU A 162 59.44 54.74 -8.11
C LEU A 162 59.57 54.90 -9.63
N ASP A 163 58.60 54.44 -10.41
CA ASP A 163 58.60 54.60 -11.87
C ASP A 163 58.56 56.08 -12.27
N LEU A 164 57.70 56.89 -11.64
CA LEU A 164 57.63 58.33 -11.86
C LEU A 164 58.90 59.05 -11.41
N ALA A 165 59.47 58.67 -10.25
CA ALA A 165 60.74 59.22 -9.78
C ALA A 165 61.87 58.90 -10.76
N SER A 166 61.97 57.65 -11.24
CA SER A 166 62.95 57.25 -12.24
C SER A 166 62.80 58.03 -13.55
N GLN A 167 61.57 58.27 -14.01
CA GLN A 167 61.32 59.08 -15.20
C GLN A 167 61.77 60.53 -14.99
N LYS A 168 61.43 61.15 -13.85
CA LYS A 168 61.85 62.52 -13.52
C LYS A 168 63.37 62.64 -13.37
N ILE A 169 64.03 61.65 -12.77
CA ILE A 169 65.49 61.62 -12.64
C ILE A 169 66.12 61.58 -14.03
N ARG A 170 65.67 60.66 -14.91
CA ARG A 170 66.17 60.57 -16.29
C ARG A 170 65.95 61.86 -17.06
N SER A 171 64.78 62.50 -16.94
CA SER A 171 64.49 63.74 -17.67
C SER A 171 65.33 64.93 -17.19
N ARG A 172 65.79 64.92 -15.93
CA ARG A 172 66.64 65.98 -15.35
C ARG A 172 68.14 65.65 -15.42
N MET A 173 68.52 64.47 -15.92
CA MET A 173 69.90 64.02 -16.02
C MET A 173 70.59 64.69 -17.22
N THR A 174 71.12 65.89 -17.01
CA THR A 174 71.91 66.62 -18.01
C THR A 174 73.41 66.45 -17.77
N ALA A 175 74.25 66.75 -18.77
CA ALA A 175 75.71 66.65 -18.63
C ALA A 175 76.27 67.48 -17.45
N GLY A 176 75.72 68.68 -17.20
CA GLY A 176 76.10 69.51 -16.06
C GLY A 176 75.68 68.89 -14.71
N THR A 177 74.50 68.26 -14.64
CA THR A 177 74.04 67.55 -13.44
C THR A 177 74.89 66.30 -13.16
N GLN A 178 75.28 65.56 -14.21
CA GLN A 178 76.16 64.39 -14.10
C GLN A 178 77.54 64.76 -13.55
N GLY A 179 78.14 65.86 -14.02
CA GLY A 179 79.43 66.35 -13.50
C GLY A 179 79.38 66.66 -12.00
N VAL A 180 78.35 67.37 -11.55
CA VAL A 180 78.14 67.67 -10.11
C VAL A 180 77.97 66.40 -9.27
N LEU A 181 77.29 65.37 -9.80
CA LEU A 181 77.13 64.09 -9.12
C LEU A 181 78.46 63.34 -8.97
N VAL A 182 79.30 63.35 -10.00
CA VAL A 182 80.62 62.71 -9.98
C VAL A 182 81.54 63.41 -8.98
N ASP A 183 81.62 64.74 -9.00
CA ASP A 183 82.42 65.52 -8.05
C ASP A 183 81.99 65.30 -6.60
N ARG A 184 80.67 65.22 -6.35
CA ARG A 184 80.16 64.97 -5.00
C ARG A 184 80.44 63.54 -4.54
N PHE A 185 80.42 62.58 -5.45
CA PHE A 185 80.74 61.19 -5.16
C PHE A 185 82.23 61.00 -4.85
N THR A 186 83.12 61.63 -5.62
CA THR A 186 84.58 61.59 -5.35
C THR A 186 84.93 62.28 -4.04
N GLN A 187 84.28 63.41 -3.70
CA GLN A 187 84.41 64.02 -2.38
C GLN A 187 83.96 63.08 -1.25
N HIS A 188 82.81 62.41 -1.40
CA HIS A 188 82.31 61.52 -0.36
C HIS A 188 83.18 60.28 -0.14
N LEU A 189 83.79 59.75 -1.21
CA LEU A 189 84.79 58.68 -1.11
C LEU A 189 86.09 59.16 -0.45
N GLY A 190 86.50 60.41 -0.70
CA GLY A 190 87.62 61.04 -0.01
C GLY A 190 87.39 61.11 1.50
N ASP A 191 86.28 61.70 1.93
CA ASP A 191 85.91 61.83 3.36
C ASP A 191 85.78 60.48 4.08
N SER A 192 85.20 59.48 3.42
CA SER A 192 85.04 58.14 4.02
C SER A 192 86.32 57.31 4.05
N SER A 193 87.34 57.68 3.25
CA SER A 193 88.68 57.09 3.32
C SER A 193 89.53 57.69 4.45
N GLU A 194 89.34 58.97 4.79
CA GLU A 194 90.00 59.61 5.93
C GLU A 194 89.46 59.12 7.29
N LEU A 195 88.21 58.66 7.35
CA LEU A 195 87.61 58.09 8.57
C LEU A 195 88.05 56.64 8.87
N ARG A 196 88.83 56.01 7.98
CA ARG A 196 89.24 54.59 8.10
C ARG A 196 90.77 54.40 8.24
N GLY A 197 91.55 55.48 8.22
CA GLY A 197 92.99 55.50 8.54
C GLY A 197 93.22 56.04 9.94
#